data_AF-A0A926HFK7-F1
#
_entry.id   AF-A0A926HFK7-F1
#
_cell.length_a   1.000
_cell.length_b   1.000
_cell.length_c   1.000
_cell.angle_alpha   90.00
_cell.angle_beta   90.00
_cell.angle_gamma   90.00
#
_symmetry.space_group_name_H-M   'P 1'
#
loop_
_entity.id
_entity.type
_entity.pdbx_description
1 polymer ?
#
loop_
_entity_poly.entity_id
_entity_poly.type
_entity_poly.pdbx_seq_one_letter_code
_entity_poly.pdbx_strand_id
1 'polypeptide(L)'
;MPVLHTLKDLTPEWLTTILREQGVLTTGQVRSVKVSGTTHQASLNYFLKVKYSSDAPKNAPKTFFLKLSRPERLPLTASEVEYYTKIVARTPHKITPICYSAEFDAATGAYHILLEDVSATHTALSLAYPPTPEHALQMAQTLAR
;
A
#
# COMPACT_ATOMS: atom_id res chain seq x y z
N MET A 1 7.56 -4.61 12.95
CA MET A 1 8.08 -3.22 12.89
C MET A 1 7.07 -2.28 13.56
N PRO A 2 7.42 -1.05 13.96
CA PRO A 2 6.44 -0.12 14.50
C PRO A 2 5.40 0.24 13.43
N VAL A 3 4.13 0.16 13.81
CA VAL A 3 2.98 0.59 13.00
C VAL A 3 3.05 2.10 12.82
N LEU A 4 2.78 2.59 11.61
CA LEU A 4 2.62 4.04 11.41
C LEU A 4 1.25 4.46 11.96
N HIS A 5 1.24 5.30 12.99
CA HIS A 5 0.00 5.88 13.51
C HIS A 5 -0.36 7.15 12.75
N THR A 6 0.65 7.92 12.33
CA THR A 6 0.50 9.19 11.64
C THR A 6 1.57 9.38 10.56
N LEU A 7 1.42 10.41 9.73
CA LEU A 7 2.47 10.82 8.78
C LEU A 7 3.78 11.26 9.45
N LYS A 8 3.77 11.63 10.73
CA LYS A 8 5.00 12.02 11.43
C LYS A 8 5.93 10.83 11.64
N ASP A 9 5.36 9.63 11.70
CA ASP A 9 6.10 8.38 11.87
C ASP A 9 6.73 7.91 10.55
N LEU A 10 6.26 8.45 9.41
CA LEU A 10 6.78 8.15 8.08
C LEU A 10 8.11 8.91 7.84
N THR A 11 9.22 8.25 8.14
CA THR A 11 10.57 8.76 7.89
C THR A 11 11.25 8.06 6.71
N PRO A 12 12.25 8.70 6.07
CA PRO A 12 13.13 8.02 5.12
C PRO A 12 13.74 6.73 5.67
N GLU A 13 14.14 6.72 6.93
CA GLU A 13 14.77 5.58 7.61
C GLU A 13 13.76 4.43 7.80
N TRP A 14 12.53 4.75 8.20
CA TRP A 14 11.44 3.78 8.30
C TRP A 14 11.19 3.11 6.93
N LEU A 15 11.03 3.92 5.87
CA LEU A 15 10.76 3.39 4.54
C LEU A 15 11.95 2.59 3.98
N THR A 16 13.17 3.02 4.26
CA THR A 16 14.39 2.27 3.90
C THR A 16 14.38 0.88 4.53
N THR A 17 13.98 0.77 5.80
CA THR A 17 13.93 -0.50 6.52
C THR A 17 12.90 -1.43 5.89
N ILE A 18 11.68 -0.94 5.65
CA ILE A 18 10.61 -1.70 4.99
C ILE A 18 11.06 -2.24 3.62
N LEU A 19 11.62 -1.37 2.77
CA LEU A 19 12.03 -1.77 1.42
C LEU A 19 13.21 -2.74 1.41
N ARG A 20 14.07 -2.71 2.44
CA ARG A 20 15.14 -3.68 2.63
C ARG A 20 14.61 -5.05 3.04
N GLU A 21 13.69 -5.08 4.00
CA GLU A 21 13.06 -6.33 4.44
C GLU A 21 12.31 -7.03 3.29
N GLN A 22 11.71 -6.26 2.39
CA GLN A 22 11.07 -6.78 1.18
C GLN A 22 12.05 -7.13 0.05
N GLY A 23 13.35 -6.92 0.22
CA GLY A 23 14.37 -7.16 -0.80
C GLY A 23 14.32 -6.21 -2.00
N VAL A 24 13.52 -5.15 -1.93
CA VAL A 24 13.32 -4.16 -3.00
C VAL A 24 14.49 -3.18 -3.06
N LEU A 25 15.05 -2.83 -1.90
CA LEU A 25 16.16 -1.88 -1.76
C LEU A 25 17.38 -2.59 -1.17
N THR A 26 18.07 -3.39 -1.99
CA THR A 26 19.25 -4.16 -1.54
C THR A 26 20.47 -3.29 -1.23
N THR A 27 20.58 -2.12 -1.87
CA THR A 27 21.64 -1.12 -1.66
C THR A 27 21.04 0.29 -1.57
N GLY A 28 21.80 1.25 -1.06
CA GLY A 28 21.35 2.62 -0.87
C GLY A 28 20.30 2.80 0.23
N GLN A 29 19.68 3.97 0.24
CA GLN A 29 18.67 4.38 1.22
C GLN A 29 17.71 5.42 0.64
N VAL A 30 16.54 5.55 1.26
CA VAL A 30 15.64 6.67 0.99
C VAL A 30 16.28 7.95 1.53
N ARG A 31 16.30 9.00 0.71
CA ARG A 31 16.80 10.34 1.07
C ARG A 31 15.69 11.31 1.40
N SER A 32 14.56 11.18 0.74
CA SER A 32 13.40 12.04 0.99
C SER A 32 12.12 11.37 0.52
N VAL A 33 11.05 11.61 1.27
CA VAL A 33 9.69 11.21 0.91
C VAL A 33 8.86 12.48 0.75
N LYS A 34 8.32 12.71 -0.45
CA LYS A 34 7.31 13.74 -0.68
C LYS A 34 5.93 13.10 -0.59
N VAL A 35 5.07 13.65 0.24
CA VAL A 35 3.72 13.14 0.47
C VAL A 35 2.71 14.03 -0.25
N SER A 36 1.79 13.43 -0.98
CA SER A 36 0.63 14.10 -1.58
C SER A 36 -0.59 13.21 -1.37
N GLY A 37 -1.76 13.73 -1.04
CA GLY A 37 -2.91 12.85 -0.85
C GLY A 37 -4.17 13.55 -0.37
N THR A 38 -5.25 12.78 -0.36
CA THR A 38 -6.60 13.25 -0.07
C THR A 38 -7.12 12.53 1.17
N THR A 39 -7.76 13.30 2.03
CA THR A 39 -8.48 12.78 3.19
C THR A 39 -9.77 12.11 2.72
N HIS A 40 -9.93 10.81 2.97
CA HIS A 40 -11.22 10.12 2.82
C HIS A 40 -11.90 9.97 4.19
N GLN A 41 -13.21 9.71 4.21
CA GLN A 41 -13.95 9.63 5.46
C GLN A 41 -13.47 8.50 6.38
N ALA A 42 -13.11 7.35 5.80
CA ALA A 42 -12.77 6.13 6.53
C ALA A 42 -11.26 5.89 6.76
N SER A 43 -10.39 6.55 6.00
CA SER A 43 -8.93 6.34 6.05
C SER A 43 -8.19 7.57 5.51
N LEU A 44 -6.91 7.68 5.84
CA LEU A 44 -5.99 8.64 5.23
C LEU A 44 -5.27 7.93 4.07
N ASN A 45 -5.39 8.46 2.85
CA ASN A 45 -4.78 7.89 1.65
C ASN A 45 -3.74 8.85 1.07
N TYR A 46 -2.51 8.38 0.90
CA TYR A 46 -1.38 9.18 0.48
C TYR A 46 -0.62 8.51 -0.66
N PHE A 47 -0.23 9.31 -1.63
CA PHE A 47 0.78 9.01 -2.62
C PHE A 47 2.13 9.54 -2.16
N LEU A 48 3.14 8.67 -2.17
CA LEU A 48 4.50 8.98 -1.78
C LEU A 48 5.36 9.06 -3.03
N LYS A 49 6.19 10.11 -3.15
CA LYS A 49 7.26 10.19 -4.15
C LYS A 49 8.60 10.15 -3.44
N VAL A 50 9.43 9.18 -3.84
CA VAL A 50 10.65 8.82 -3.12
C VAL A 50 11.87 9.19 -3.94
N LYS A 51 12.87 9.76 -3.28
CA LYS A 51 14.22 9.91 -3.83
C LYS A 51 15.16 9.01 -3.04
N TYR A 52 15.97 8.25 -3.76
CA TYR A 52 16.99 7.38 -3.17
C TYR A 52 18.38 7.99 -3.29
N SER A 53 19.34 7.42 -2.56
CA SER A 53 20.77 7.64 -2.80
C SER A 53 21.21 7.08 -4.16
N SER A 54 22.36 7.54 -4.65
CA SER A 54 22.87 7.20 -5.98
C SER A 54 23.24 5.73 -6.18
N ASP A 55 23.49 5.01 -5.09
CA ASP A 55 23.84 3.59 -5.03
C ASP A 55 22.62 2.66 -4.93
N ALA A 56 21.39 3.19 -4.93
CA ALA A 56 20.18 2.39 -4.92
C ALA A 56 19.93 1.68 -6.27
N PRO A 57 19.27 0.50 -6.28
CA PRO A 57 18.91 -0.21 -7.50
C PRO A 57 18.08 0.67 -8.45
N LYS A 58 18.40 0.61 -9.74
CA LYS A 58 17.72 1.41 -10.78
C LYS A 58 16.22 1.10 -10.91
N ASN A 59 15.83 -0.10 -10.54
CA ASN A 59 14.45 -0.60 -10.56
C ASN A 59 13.68 -0.38 -9.25
N ALA A 60 14.28 0.29 -8.24
CA ALA A 60 13.57 0.60 -7.00
C ALA A 60 12.33 1.49 -7.29
N PRO A 61 11.14 1.16 -6.76
CA PRO A 61 9.92 1.93 -7.00
C PRO A 61 10.07 3.36 -6.49
N LYS A 62 9.68 4.35 -7.30
CA LYS A 62 9.78 5.78 -6.93
C LYS A 62 8.47 6.32 -6.37
N THR A 63 7.40 5.55 -6.46
CA THR A 63 6.07 5.91 -6.03
C THR A 63 5.42 4.80 -5.23
N PHE A 64 4.68 5.18 -4.21
CA PHE A 64 3.97 4.25 -3.32
C PHE A 64 2.61 4.83 -2.93
N PHE A 65 1.69 3.94 -2.60
CA PHE A 65 0.43 4.30 -1.98
C PHE A 65 0.45 3.88 -0.50
N LEU A 66 0.17 4.82 0.39
CA LEU A 66 0.11 4.60 1.83
C LEU A 66 -1.30 4.86 2.33
N LYS A 67 -1.87 3.86 3.01
CA LYS A 67 -3.11 3.97 3.74
C LYS A 67 -2.82 3.95 5.24
N LEU A 68 -3.37 4.92 5.97
CA LEU A 68 -3.36 4.95 7.44
C LEU A 68 -4.78 4.93 7.98
N SER A 69 -4.94 4.32 9.15
CA SER A 69 -6.19 4.29 9.91
C SER A 69 -6.64 5.68 10.39
N ARG A 70 -7.94 5.79 10.69
CA ARG A 70 -8.55 6.92 11.43
C ARG A 70 -9.32 6.42 12.66
N PRO A 71 -8.62 6.04 13.74
CA PRO A 71 -9.25 5.47 14.93
C PRO A 71 -10.36 6.36 15.51
N GLU A 72 -10.26 7.68 15.32
CA GLU A 72 -11.20 8.66 15.80
C GLU A 72 -12.53 8.69 15.03
N ARG A 73 -12.62 8.04 13.85
CA ARG A 73 -13.81 8.12 12.98
C ARG A 73 -14.57 6.82 12.82
N LEU A 74 -13.88 5.68 12.77
CA LEU A 74 -14.51 4.39 12.54
C LEU A 74 -13.86 3.33 13.44
N PRO A 75 -14.65 2.36 13.93
CA PRO A 75 -14.08 1.19 14.59
C PRO A 75 -13.13 0.49 13.62
N LEU A 76 -11.87 0.37 14.03
CA LEU A 76 -10.80 -0.15 13.19
C LEU A 76 -10.87 -1.67 13.19
N THR A 77 -10.77 -2.25 12.00
CA THR A 77 -10.71 -3.71 11.83
C THR A 77 -9.37 -4.07 11.22
N ALA A 78 -8.82 -5.20 11.65
CA ALA A 78 -7.62 -5.77 11.05
C ALA A 78 -7.89 -6.35 9.65
N SER A 79 -9.13 -6.37 9.18
CA SER A 79 -9.56 -7.14 8.00
C SER A 79 -8.76 -6.85 6.74
N GLU A 80 -8.41 -5.59 6.48
CA GLU A 80 -7.61 -5.23 5.29
C GLU A 80 -6.13 -5.61 5.46
N VAL A 81 -5.58 -5.50 6.68
CA VAL A 81 -4.25 -5.99 6.99
C VAL A 81 -4.21 -7.52 6.85
N GLU A 82 -5.21 -8.22 7.36
CA GLU A 82 -5.37 -9.66 7.21
C GLU A 82 -5.54 -10.08 5.75
N TYR A 83 -6.25 -9.29 4.95
CA TYR A 83 -6.38 -9.53 3.51
C TYR A 83 -5.00 -9.55 2.84
N TYR A 84 -4.17 -8.51 3.05
CA TYR A 84 -2.84 -8.47 2.44
C TYR A 84 -1.87 -9.50 3.02
N THR A 85 -1.92 -9.76 4.34
CA THR A 85 -0.94 -10.63 5.02
C THR A 85 -1.29 -12.12 4.97
N LYS A 86 -2.58 -12.48 4.91
CA LYS A 86 -3.05 -13.88 4.98
C LYS A 86 -3.64 -14.37 3.65
N ILE A 87 -4.38 -13.53 2.94
CA ILE A 87 -5.07 -13.93 1.71
C ILE A 87 -4.14 -13.71 0.52
N VAL A 88 -3.75 -12.46 0.24
CA VAL A 88 -2.92 -12.10 -0.93
C VAL A 88 -1.58 -12.85 -0.92
N ALA A 89 -0.95 -12.99 0.25
CA ALA A 89 0.30 -13.75 0.39
C ALA A 89 0.19 -15.22 -0.05
N ARG A 90 -1.03 -15.79 -0.08
CA ARG A 90 -1.31 -17.17 -0.49
C ARG A 90 -1.96 -17.25 -1.87
N THR A 91 -2.38 -16.12 -2.45
CA THR A 91 -2.99 -16.06 -3.78
C THR A 91 -1.89 -16.00 -4.85
N PRO A 92 -1.78 -16.99 -5.74
CA PRO A 92 -0.69 -17.05 -6.73
C PRO A 92 -0.78 -15.99 -7.84
N HIS A 93 -1.85 -15.20 -7.90
CA HIS A 93 -2.12 -14.24 -8.96
C HIS A 93 -2.07 -12.78 -8.48
N LYS A 94 -1.19 -11.99 -9.11
CA LYS A 94 -0.92 -10.57 -8.83
C LYS A 94 -1.97 -9.66 -9.45
N ILE A 95 -3.19 -9.71 -8.93
CA ILE A 95 -4.29 -8.83 -9.38
C ILE A 95 -4.50 -7.73 -8.34
N THR A 96 -3.87 -7.89 -7.17
CA THR A 96 -3.70 -6.85 -6.17
C THR A 96 -2.37 -6.13 -6.38
N PRO A 97 -2.31 -4.84 -6.01
CA PRO A 97 -1.04 -4.12 -5.91
C PRO A 97 -0.03 -4.88 -5.04
N ILE A 98 1.26 -4.77 -5.35
CA ILE A 98 2.31 -5.30 -4.46
C ILE A 98 2.16 -4.66 -3.07
N CYS A 99 2.05 -5.49 -2.03
CA CYS A 99 2.07 -5.03 -0.66
C CYS A 99 3.49 -5.08 -0.12
N TYR A 100 4.03 -3.92 0.26
CA TYR A 100 5.37 -3.80 0.85
C TYR A 100 5.33 -3.91 2.37
N SER A 101 4.22 -3.51 3.00
CA SER A 101 4.02 -3.65 4.44
C SER A 101 2.56 -3.49 4.79
N ALA A 102 2.05 -4.31 5.70
CA ALA A 102 0.73 -4.17 6.28
C ALA A 102 0.80 -4.63 7.73
N GLU A 103 0.51 -3.72 8.65
CA GLU A 103 0.61 -4.00 10.09
C GLU A 103 -0.58 -3.38 10.83
N PHE A 104 -1.02 -4.06 11.88
CA PHE A 104 -2.14 -3.65 12.74
C PHE A 104 -1.68 -3.66 14.20
N ASP A 105 -1.89 -2.56 14.90
CA ASP A 105 -1.67 -2.45 16.33
C ASP A 105 -2.99 -2.71 17.07
N ALA A 106 -3.09 -3.87 17.72
CA ALA A 106 -4.30 -4.24 18.47
C ALA A 106 -4.56 -3.38 19.71
N ALA A 107 -3.53 -2.72 20.28
CA ALA A 107 -3.69 -1.90 21.46
C ALA A 107 -4.35 -0.55 21.14
N THR A 108 -3.98 0.05 20.01
CA THR A 108 -4.53 1.35 19.57
C THR A 108 -5.58 1.22 18.48
N GLY A 109 -5.71 0.04 17.87
CA GLY A 109 -6.47 -0.21 16.66
C GLY A 109 -5.80 0.30 15.38
N ALA A 110 -4.69 1.04 15.47
CA ALA A 110 -4.08 1.69 14.32
C ALA A 110 -3.57 0.68 13.29
N TYR A 111 -3.56 1.08 12.02
CA TYR A 111 -2.92 0.29 10.97
C TYR A 111 -2.25 1.17 9.94
N HIS A 112 -1.27 0.57 9.26
CA HIS A 112 -0.78 1.07 7.99
C HIS A 112 -0.77 -0.03 6.93
N ILE A 113 -0.93 0.38 5.68
CA ILE A 113 -0.76 -0.48 4.51
C ILE A 113 0.01 0.32 3.47
N LEU A 114 1.18 -0.18 3.10
CA LEU A 114 2.06 0.37 2.06
C LEU A 114 1.97 -0.52 0.81
N LEU A 115 1.51 0.06 -0.27
CA LEU A 115 1.23 -0.63 -1.54
C LEU A 115 1.99 0.00 -2.70
N GLU A 116 2.06 -0.76 -3.80
CA GLU A 116 2.37 -0.25 -5.12
C GLU A 116 1.41 0.87 -5.53
N ASP A 117 1.97 1.94 -6.08
CA ASP A 117 1.19 3.02 -6.66
C ASP A 117 0.78 2.66 -8.10
N VAL A 118 -0.49 2.33 -8.27
CA VAL A 118 -1.09 1.98 -9.56
C VAL A 118 -1.81 3.16 -10.23
N SER A 119 -1.71 4.38 -9.69
CA SER A 119 -2.47 5.55 -10.18
C SER A 119 -2.15 5.96 -11.62
N ALA A 120 -0.99 5.57 -12.14
CA ALA A 120 -0.61 5.84 -13.52
C ALA A 120 -1.37 4.96 -14.54
N THR A 121 -1.88 3.81 -14.12
CA THR A 121 -2.54 2.83 -15.00
C THR A 121 -3.99 2.57 -14.62
N HIS A 122 -4.38 2.86 -13.38
CA HIS A 122 -5.72 2.61 -12.87
C HIS A 122 -6.45 3.92 -12.60
N THR A 123 -7.71 3.97 -13.02
CA THR A 123 -8.63 5.06 -12.71
C THR A 123 -9.85 4.49 -11.99
N ALA A 124 -10.52 5.33 -11.21
CA ALA A 124 -11.80 4.93 -10.63
C ALA A 124 -12.80 4.71 -11.78
N LEU A 125 -13.37 3.50 -11.85
CA LEU A 125 -14.50 3.24 -12.74
C LEU A 125 -15.66 4.12 -12.28
N SER A 126 -16.14 4.98 -13.17
CA SER A 126 -17.39 5.69 -12.94
C SER A 126 -18.52 4.67 -12.96
N LEU A 127 -19.43 4.74 -11.99
CA LEU A 127 -20.63 3.89 -11.93
C LEU A 127 -21.52 4.04 -13.18
N ALA A 128 -21.28 5.05 -14.01
CA ALA A 128 -21.92 5.21 -15.33
C ALA A 128 -21.49 4.15 -16.35
N TYR A 129 -20.39 3.43 -16.12
CA TYR A 129 -19.87 2.39 -17.02
C TYR A 129 -19.84 1.06 -16.28
N PRO A 130 -20.85 0.18 -16.46
CA PRO A 130 -20.83 -1.13 -15.85
C PRO A 130 -19.63 -1.94 -16.36
N PRO A 131 -19.11 -2.89 -15.55
CA PRO A 131 -18.06 -3.79 -16.02
C PRO A 131 -18.52 -4.53 -17.28
N THR A 132 -17.63 -4.68 -18.26
CA THR A 132 -17.92 -5.42 -19.48
C THR A 132 -18.00 -6.93 -19.17
N PRO A 133 -18.62 -7.75 -20.04
CA PRO A 133 -18.59 -9.19 -19.91
C PRO A 133 -17.16 -9.76 -19.77
N GLU A 134 -16.17 -9.14 -20.42
CA GLU A 134 -14.76 -9.52 -20.29
C GLU A 134 -14.22 -9.25 -18.87
N HIS A 135 -14.55 -8.10 -18.27
CA HIS A 135 -14.22 -7.83 -16.86
C HIS A 135 -14.86 -8.85 -15.93
N ALA A 136 -16.13 -9.20 -16.16
CA ALA A 136 -16.84 -10.20 -15.36
C ALA A 136 -16.18 -11.59 -15.48
N LEU A 137 -15.80 -12.00 -16.70
CA LEU A 137 -15.10 -13.26 -16.94
C LEU A 137 -13.73 -13.27 -16.26
N GLN A 138 -12.97 -12.19 -16.37
CA GLN A 138 -11.65 -12.08 -15.76
C GLN A 138 -11.74 -12.13 -14.23
N MET A 139 -12.73 -11.47 -13.62
CA MET A 139 -13.03 -11.58 -12.19
C MET A 139 -13.39 -13.02 -11.78
N ALA A 140 -14.27 -13.69 -12.54
CA ALA A 140 -14.67 -15.06 -12.24
C ALA A 140 -13.49 -16.05 -12.34
N GLN A 141 -12.67 -15.95 -13.39
CA GLN A 141 -11.48 -16.79 -13.58
C GLN A 141 -10.43 -16.56 -12.50
N THR A 142 -10.33 -15.33 -12.01
CA THR A 142 -9.46 -14.93 -10.90
C THR A 142 -9.89 -15.55 -9.59
N LEU A 143 -11.19 -15.49 -9.27
CA LEU A 143 -11.73 -15.92 -7.98
C LEU A 143 -11.98 -17.43 -7.89
N ALA A 144 -12.06 -18.11 -9.03
CA ALA A 144 -12.30 -19.56 -9.10
C ALA A 144 -11.04 -20.43 -8.91
N ARG A 145 -9.89 -19.83 -8.58
CA ARG A 145 -8.59 -20.48 -8.44
C ARG A 145 -8.01 -20.25 -7.05
#